data_AF-D4F5U0-F1
#
_entry.id   AF-D4F5U0-F1
#
_cell.length_a   1.000
_cell.length_b   1.000
_cell.length_c   1.000
_cell.angle_alpha   90.00
_cell.angle_beta   90.00
_cell.angle_gamma   90.00
#
_symmetry.space_group_name_H-M   'P 1'
#
loop_
_entity.id
_entity.type
_entity.pdbx_description
1 polymer ?
#
loop_
_entity_poly.entity_id
_entity_poly.type
_entity_poly.pdbx_seq_one_letter_code
_entity_poly.pdbx_strand_id
1 'polypeptide(L)'
;MFERIDNDMMRIALFLLTNLAVMLVFGLVLSLTGIQSSSVQGLMIMALLFGFGGSIVSLLMSKWMALRSVGGEVIEQPRNETERWLMETVRRQAQQAGIGMPQVAIYHAPDINAFATGARRDASLVAVST
;
A
#
# COMPACT_ATOMS: atom_id res chain seq x y z
N MET A 1 25.24 7.72 -23.80
CA MET A 1 24.94 6.50 -24.59
C MET A 1 25.20 5.25 -23.76
N PHE A 2 26.38 5.07 -23.14
CA PHE A 2 26.68 3.95 -22.24
C PHE A 2 25.76 3.87 -21.01
N GLU A 3 25.53 4.97 -20.28
CA GLU A 3 24.62 5.03 -19.12
C GLU A 3 23.14 4.70 -19.45
N ARG A 4 22.76 4.80 -20.73
CA ARG A 4 21.44 4.41 -21.23
C ARG A 4 21.36 2.90 -21.48
N ILE A 5 22.44 2.30 -21.99
CA ILE A 5 22.56 0.83 -22.20
C ILE A 5 22.63 0.09 -20.85
N ASP A 6 23.34 0.65 -19.85
CA ASP A 6 23.40 0.06 -18.50
C ASP A 6 22.04 0.06 -17.80
N ASN A 7 21.28 1.14 -17.97
CA ASN A 7 19.89 1.21 -17.48
C ASN A 7 18.98 0.20 -18.18
N ASP A 8 19.15 -0.03 -19.48
CA ASP A 8 18.36 -1.02 -20.22
C ASP A 8 18.68 -2.46 -19.77
N MET A 9 19.96 -2.79 -19.57
CA MET A 9 20.37 -4.08 -19.01
C MET A 9 19.85 -4.30 -17.59
N MET A 10 19.89 -3.26 -16.75
CA MET A 10 19.34 -3.31 -15.39
C MET A 10 17.83 -3.51 -15.38
N ARG A 11 17.09 -2.87 -16.29
CA ARG A 11 15.64 -3.08 -16.43
C ARG A 11 15.32 -4.52 -16.84
N ILE A 12 16.07 -5.06 -17.80
CA ILE A 12 15.92 -6.46 -18.25
C ILE A 12 16.25 -7.41 -17.10
N ALA A 13 17.35 -7.19 -16.38
CA ALA A 13 17.74 -8.02 -15.24
C ALA A 13 16.70 -7.99 -14.13
N LEU A 14 16.21 -6.80 -13.75
CA LEU A 14 15.14 -6.65 -12.76
C LEU A 14 13.85 -7.34 -13.23
N PHE A 15 13.46 -7.19 -14.49
CA PHE A 15 12.30 -7.87 -15.07
C PHE A 15 12.43 -9.40 -14.94
N LEU A 16 13.57 -9.97 -15.36
CA LEU A 16 13.81 -11.41 -15.28
C LEU A 16 13.82 -11.91 -13.83
N LEU A 17 14.51 -11.18 -12.94
CA LEU A 17 14.61 -11.53 -11.53
C LEU A 17 13.26 -11.49 -10.84
N THR A 18 12.46 -10.45 -11.08
CA THR A 18 11.10 -10.35 -10.53
C THR A 18 10.21 -11.49 -11.02
N ASN A 19 10.24 -11.81 -12.33
CA ASN A 19 9.47 -12.95 -12.85
C ASN A 19 9.91 -14.28 -12.23
N LEU A 20 11.23 -14.51 -12.09
CA LEU A 20 11.75 -15.71 -11.45
C LEU A 20 11.33 -15.79 -9.98
N ALA A 21 11.36 -14.67 -9.25
CA ALA A 21 10.90 -14.61 -7.86
C ALA A 21 9.41 -14.97 -7.75
N VAL A 22 8.56 -14.45 -8.65
CA VAL A 22 7.14 -14.79 -8.71
C VAL A 22 6.94 -16.29 -8.98
N MET A 23 7.67 -16.87 -9.93
CA MET A 23 7.60 -18.31 -10.21
C MET A 23 8.01 -19.16 -9.00
N LEU A 24 9.06 -18.75 -8.27
CA LEU A 24 9.51 -19.44 -7.06
C LEU A 24 8.46 -19.39 -5.95
N VAL A 25 7.88 -18.22 -5.69
CA VAL A 25 6.80 -18.06 -4.70
C VAL A 25 5.60 -18.92 -5.09
N PHE A 26 5.21 -18.92 -6.36
CA PHE A 26 4.11 -19.75 -6.86
C PHE A 26 4.38 -21.24 -6.66
N GLY A 27 5.58 -21.71 -6.99
CA GLY A 27 6.00 -23.10 -6.78
C GLY A 27 6.01 -23.49 -5.30
N LEU A 28 6.47 -22.60 -4.42
CA LEU A 28 6.48 -22.82 -2.98
C LEU A 28 5.07 -22.94 -2.41
N VAL A 29 4.14 -22.09 -2.86
CA VAL A 29 2.73 -22.18 -2.45
C VAL A 29 2.10 -23.49 -2.93
N LEU A 30 2.32 -23.91 -4.18
CA LEU A 30 1.83 -25.20 -4.68
C LEU A 30 2.39 -26.38 -3.88
N SER A 31 3.69 -26.35 -3.56
CA SER A 31 4.35 -27.40 -2.79
C SER A 31 3.83 -27.50 -1.36
N LEU A 32 3.59 -26.36 -0.70
CA LEU A 32 3.09 -26.33 0.68
C LEU A 32 1.61 -26.71 0.78
N THR A 33 0.80 -26.31 -0.21
CA THR A 33 -0.64 -26.60 -0.23
C THR A 33 -0.97 -28.00 -0.77
N GLY A 34 -0.02 -28.69 -1.41
CA GLY A 34 -0.21 -30.03 -1.97
C GLY A 34 -1.16 -30.06 -3.18
N ILE A 35 -1.43 -28.90 -3.78
CA ILE A 35 -2.39 -28.76 -4.88
C ILE A 35 -1.81 -29.41 -6.15
N GLN A 36 -2.50 -30.42 -6.68
CA GLN A 36 -2.16 -31.02 -7.96
C GLN A 36 -2.48 -30.04 -9.09
N SER A 37 -1.47 -29.74 -9.92
CA SER A 37 -1.56 -28.79 -11.05
C SER A 37 -2.55 -29.22 -12.15
N SER A 38 -2.95 -30.49 -12.18
CA SER A 38 -3.93 -31.05 -13.11
C SER A 38 -5.38 -30.91 -12.63
N SER A 39 -5.61 -30.52 -11.37
CA SER A 39 -6.96 -30.42 -10.81
C SER A 39 -7.56 -29.04 -11.06
N VAL A 40 -8.71 -28.99 -11.73
CA VAL A 40 -9.52 -27.77 -11.91
C VAL A 40 -9.86 -27.14 -10.55
N GLN A 41 -10.15 -27.96 -9.54
CA GLN A 41 -10.38 -27.49 -8.17
C GLN A 41 -9.12 -26.83 -7.57
N GLY A 42 -7.95 -27.40 -7.84
CA GLY A 42 -6.67 -26.83 -7.45
C GLY A 42 -6.43 -25.45 -8.07
N LEU A 43 -6.70 -25.32 -9.37
CA LEU A 43 -6.58 -24.05 -10.09
C LEU A 43 -7.56 -22.99 -9.57
N MET A 44 -8.79 -23.36 -9.20
CA MET A 44 -9.75 -22.44 -8.61
C MET A 44 -9.30 -21.93 -7.23
N ILE A 45 -8.78 -22.82 -6.37
CA ILE A 45 -8.25 -22.43 -5.06
C ILE A 45 -7.05 -21.49 -5.25
N MET A 46 -6.15 -21.80 -6.18
CA MET A 46 -5.00 -20.95 -6.48
C MET A 46 -5.42 -19.58 -7.04
N ALA A 47 -6.38 -19.54 -7.95
CA ALA A 47 -6.93 -18.29 -8.49
C ALA A 47 -7.56 -17.43 -7.39
N LEU A 48 -8.27 -18.05 -6.43
CA LEU A 48 -8.84 -17.35 -5.28
C LEU A 48 -7.73 -16.83 -4.34
N LEU A 49 -6.76 -17.66 -3.99
CA LEU A 49 -5.66 -17.28 -3.10
C LEU A 49 -4.78 -16.17 -3.69
N PHE A 50 -4.42 -16.26 -4.97
CA PHE A 50 -3.58 -15.22 -5.59
C PHE A 50 -4.39 -13.99 -6.00
N GLY A 51 -5.62 -14.17 -6.48
CA GLY A 51 -6.50 -13.07 -6.88
C GLY A 51 -6.94 -12.21 -5.70
N PHE A 52 -7.33 -12.82 -4.58
CA PHE A 52 -7.75 -12.08 -3.38
C PHE A 52 -6.63 -11.88 -2.37
N GLY A 53 -5.67 -12.81 -2.26
CA GLY A 53 -4.58 -12.69 -1.28
C GLY A 53 -3.75 -11.43 -1.51
N GLY A 54 -3.40 -11.13 -2.77
CA GLY A 54 -2.67 -9.92 -3.12
C GLY A 54 -3.42 -8.64 -2.76
N SER A 55 -4.73 -8.58 -3.03
CA SER A 55 -5.55 -7.39 -2.75
C SER A 55 -5.79 -7.18 -1.25
N ILE A 56 -5.99 -8.26 -0.49
CA ILE A 56 -6.13 -8.20 0.97
C ILE A 56 -4.82 -7.73 1.61
N VAL A 57 -3.69 -8.32 1.22
CA VAL A 57 -2.37 -7.93 1.73
C VAL A 57 -2.06 -6.48 1.37
N SER A 58 -2.36 -6.07 0.13
CA SER A 58 -2.21 -4.68 -0.32
C SER A 58 -3.06 -3.71 0.52
N LEU A 59 -4.33 -4.05 0.76
CA LEU A 59 -5.23 -3.24 1.59
C LEU A 59 -4.69 -3.10 3.01
N LEU A 60 -4.28 -4.21 3.65
CA LEU A 60 -3.73 -4.21 5.01
C LEU A 60 -2.44 -3.37 5.13
N MET A 61 -1.58 -3.38 4.11
CA MET A 61 -0.35 -2.58 4.08
C MET A 61 -0.55 -1.14 3.61
N SER A 62 -1.70 -0.81 3.02
CA SER A 62 -1.94 0.45 2.31
C SER A 62 -1.57 1.69 3.13
N LYS A 63 -1.90 1.72 4.42
CA LYS A 63 -1.58 2.83 5.32
C LYS A 63 -0.08 3.07 5.45
N TRP A 64 0.69 2.02 5.68
CA TRP A 64 2.14 2.12 5.81
C TRP A 64 2.80 2.48 4.49
N MET A 65 2.37 1.85 3.39
CA MET A 65 2.88 2.15 2.05
C MET A 65 2.60 3.60 1.66
N ALA A 66 1.38 4.08 1.88
CA ALA A 66 0.97 5.43 1.48
C ALA A 66 1.72 6.52 2.25
N LEU A 67 1.94 6.34 3.55
CA LEU A 67 2.73 7.29 4.35
C LEU A 67 4.20 7.29 3.90
N ARG A 68 4.78 6.11 3.71
CA ARG A 68 6.21 5.96 3.36
C ARG A 68 6.51 6.41 1.94
N SER A 69 5.58 6.22 0.99
CA SER A 69 5.79 6.60 -0.42
C SER A 69 5.89 8.11 -0.63
N VAL A 70 5.24 8.90 0.23
CA VAL A 70 5.28 10.36 0.17
C VAL A 70 6.23 10.98 1.20
N GLY A 71 6.89 10.15 2.03
CA GLY A 71 7.69 10.65 3.15
C GLY A 71 6.87 11.46 4.16
N GLY A 72 5.61 11.07 4.37
CA GLY A 72 4.68 11.85 5.20
C GLY A 72 5.05 11.81 6.68
N GLU A 73 4.89 12.95 7.34
CA GLU A 73 5.12 13.15 8.76
C GLU A 73 3.78 13.12 9.50
N VAL A 74 3.65 12.21 10.47
CA VAL A 74 2.43 12.10 11.28
C VAL A 74 2.41 13.23 12.32
N ILE A 75 1.28 13.93 12.41
CA ILE A 75 1.05 14.95 13.43
C ILE A 75 0.61 14.25 14.72
N GLU A 76 1.54 14.05 15.66
CA GLU A 76 1.20 13.56 17.00
C GLU A 76 0.67 14.69 17.89
N GLN A 77 1.28 15.87 17.80
CA GLN A 77 0.89 17.08 18.51
C GLN A 77 0.99 18.28 17.55
N PRO A 78 -0.08 19.07 17.38
CA PRO A 78 -0.08 20.18 16.42
C PRO A 78 0.86 21.30 16.88
N ARG A 79 1.78 21.70 15.98
CA ARG A 79 2.82 22.72 16.22
C ARG A 79 2.42 24.13 15.81
N ASN A 80 1.37 24.25 15.00
CA ASN A 80 0.87 25.52 14.48
C ASN A 80 -0.67 25.48 14.32
N GLU A 81 -1.26 26.63 14.00
CA GLU A 81 -2.73 26.75 13.86
C GLU A 81 -3.27 25.95 12.66
N THR A 82 -2.49 25.78 11.59
CA THR A 82 -2.89 25.00 10.41
C THR A 82 -3.02 23.52 10.74
N GLU A 83 -2.03 22.94 11.43
CA GLU A 83 -2.07 21.55 11.90
C GLU A 83 -3.21 21.34 12.89
N ARG A 84 -3.44 22.29 13.81
CA ARG A 84 -4.55 22.23 14.75
C ARG A 84 -5.89 22.24 14.03
N TRP A 85 -6.07 23.14 13.07
CA TRP A 85 -7.27 23.23 12.24
C TRP A 85 -7.50 21.94 11.44
N LEU A 86 -6.44 21.37 10.87
CA LEU A 86 -6.51 20.14 10.10
C LEU A 86 -6.94 18.96 10.98
N MET A 87 -6.26 18.75 12.11
CA MET A 87 -6.60 17.68 13.05
C MET A 87 -8.04 17.80 13.55
N GLU A 88 -8.47 19.01 13.90
CA GLU A 88 -9.82 19.27 14.40
C GLU A 88 -10.89 19.04 13.32
N THR A 89 -10.59 19.42 12.08
CA THR A 89 -11.48 19.19 10.94
C THR A 89 -11.65 17.70 10.65
N VAL A 90 -10.54 16.96 10.60
CA VAL A 90 -10.57 15.51 10.41
C VAL A 90 -11.29 14.82 11.58
N ARG A 91 -11.06 15.26 12.82
CA ARG A 91 -11.73 14.74 14.01
C ARG A 91 -13.24 14.90 13.93
N ARG A 92 -13.72 16.09 13.56
CA ARG A 92 -15.15 16.36 13.39
C ARG A 92 -15.76 15.49 12.29
N GLN A 93 -15.08 15.34 11.15
CA GLN A 93 -15.54 14.49 10.05
C GLN A 93 -15.58 13.00 10.46
N ALA A 94 -14.57 12.52 11.17
CA ALA A 94 -14.51 11.16 11.67
C ALA A 94 -15.66 10.86 12.65
N GLN A 95 -15.97 11.79 13.55
CA GLN A 95 -17.10 11.68 14.46
C GLN A 95 -18.45 11.63 13.73
N GLN A 96 -18.64 12.48 12.71
CA GLN A 96 -19.85 12.48 11.88
C GLN A 96 -20.01 11.18 11.10
N ALA A 97 -18.91 10.62 10.59
CA ALA A 97 -18.89 9.32 9.93
C ALA A 97 -18.96 8.13 10.90
N GLY A 98 -18.88 8.39 12.22
CA GLY A 98 -18.87 7.36 13.25
C GLY A 98 -17.67 6.41 13.14
N ILE A 99 -16.49 6.90 12.73
CA ILE A 99 -15.26 6.10 12.64
C ILE A 99 -14.23 6.59 13.67
N GLY A 100 -13.30 5.72 14.07
CA GLY A 100 -12.16 6.11 14.90
C GLY A 100 -11.32 7.22 14.26
N MET A 101 -10.64 8.01 15.09
CA MET A 101 -9.81 9.13 14.64
C MET A 101 -8.70 8.63 13.68
N PRO A 102 -8.69 9.08 12.41
CA PRO A 102 -7.61 8.76 11.48
C PRO A 102 -6.29 9.35 11.98
N GLN A 103 -5.18 8.68 11.67
CA GLN A 103 -3.88 9.38 11.72
C GLN A 103 -3.88 10.50 10.69
N VAL A 104 -3.36 11.66 11.06
CA VAL A 104 -3.24 12.81 10.17
C VAL A 104 -1.77 13.03 9.90
N ALA A 105 -1.41 13.15 8.61
CA ALA A 105 -0.05 13.39 8.18
C ALA A 105 0.03 14.55 7.19
N ILE A 106 1.20 15.18 7.16
CA ILE A 106 1.57 16.18 6.17
C ILE A 106 2.76 15.66 5.37
N TYR A 107 2.80 15.93 4.07
CA TYR A 107 3.96 15.62 3.23
C TYR A 107 4.27 16.79 2.32
N HIS A 108 5.53 16.94 1.92
CA HIS A 108 5.96 18.07 1.10
C HIS A 108 5.83 17.71 -0.38
N ALA A 109 4.99 18.44 -1.10
CA ALA A 109 4.83 18.28 -2.53
C ALA A 109 4.41 19.61 -3.16
N PRO A 110 4.90 19.96 -4.36
CA PRO A 110 4.52 21.18 -5.06
C PRO A 110 3.05 21.16 -5.51
N ASP A 111 2.47 19.96 -5.64
CA ASP A 111 1.10 19.76 -6.06
C ASP A 111 0.14 19.85 -4.87
N ILE A 112 -1.03 20.48 -5.08
CA ILE A 112 -2.11 20.51 -4.10
C ILE A 112 -2.83 19.16 -4.15
N ASN A 113 -2.64 18.32 -3.12
CA ASN A 113 -3.15 16.96 -3.11
C ASN A 113 -3.44 16.46 -1.68
N ALA A 114 -4.43 15.58 -1.57
CA ALA A 114 -4.78 14.90 -0.33
C ALA A 114 -5.25 13.47 -0.64
N PHE A 115 -4.88 12.51 0.21
CA PHE A 115 -5.34 11.13 0.09
C PHE A 115 -5.71 10.54 1.45
N ALA A 116 -6.54 9.50 1.42
CA ALA A 116 -6.96 8.78 2.61
C ALA A 116 -7.01 7.27 2.34
N THR A 117 -6.66 6.47 3.34
CA THR A 117 -6.82 5.01 3.30
C THR A 117 -7.16 4.46 4.69
N GLY A 118 -7.92 3.37 4.74
CA GLY A 118 -8.34 2.74 5.98
C GLY A 118 -8.80 1.32 5.78
N ALA A 119 -7.87 0.36 5.90
CA ALA A 119 -8.20 -1.06 5.89
C ALA A 119 -9.14 -1.47 7.03
N ARG A 120 -9.10 -0.72 8.14
CA ARG A 120 -9.96 -0.91 9.31
C ARG A 120 -10.65 0.41 9.62
N ARG A 121 -11.93 0.33 10.00
CA ARG A 121 -12.78 1.47 10.36
C ARG A 121 -12.10 2.45 11.32
N ASP A 122 -11.47 1.91 12.36
CA ASP A 122 -10.88 2.71 13.45
C ASP A 122 -9.37 2.84 13.36
N ALA A 123 -8.76 2.52 12.21
CA ALA A 123 -7.32 2.62 11.99
C ALA A 123 -7.00 3.11 10.57
N SER A 124 -7.50 4.30 10.23
CA SER A 124 -7.29 4.97 8.95
C SER A 124 -6.15 6.00 9.01
N LEU A 125 -5.86 6.60 7.85
CA LEU A 125 -4.88 7.65 7.60
C LEU A 125 -5.49 8.68 6.64
N VAL A 126 -5.25 9.96 6.91
CA VAL A 126 -5.46 11.09 6.01
C VAL A 126 -4.13 11.83 5.89
N ALA A 127 -3.70 12.11 4.67
CA ALA A 127 -2.47 12.85 4.39
C ALA A 127 -2.71 13.99 3.41
N VAL A 128 -2.13 15.16 3.68
CA VAL A 128 -2.31 16.39 2.88
C VAL A 128 -0.95 16.97 2.51
N SER A 129 -0.81 17.48 1.30
CA SER A 129 0.42 18.15 0.88
C SER A 129 0.53 19.58 1.44
N THR A 130 1.75 20.02 1.70
CA THR A 130 2.13 21.40 2.05
C THR A 130 3.27 21.91 1.18
#